data_AF-A0A3N0YQJ5-F1
#
_entry.id   AF-A0A3N0YQJ5-F1
#
_cell.length_a   1.000
_cell.length_b   1.000
_cell.length_c   1.000
_cell.angle_alpha   90.00
_cell.angle_beta   90.00
_cell.angle_gamma   90.00
#
_symmetry.space_group_name_H-M   'P 1'
#
loop_
_entity.id
_entity.type
_entity.pdbx_description
1 polymer ?
#
loop_
_entity_poly.entity_id
_entity_poly.type
_entity_poly.pdbx_seq_one_letter_code
_entity_poly.pdbx_strand_id
1 'polypeptide(L)'
;MVLFFRFQELLPFHGPEEQDKVSEEFLEYQLMDIPMPQDPTTFNVEEFWGSMSSIKSKVTGLSQFGRLSKIAALVLVLLHSNADAERVFSMVGLNKTKTRNSLALDGTLSSIMTVKMAGQEPCFKWEPPTPVLKASKPATNTYNKQH
;
A
#
# COMPACT_ATOMS: atom_id res chain seq x y z
N MET A 1 10.77 17.59 -8.38
CA MET A 1 11.26 18.44 -7.26
C MET A 1 10.46 18.29 -5.97
N VAL A 2 9.11 18.38 -5.96
CA VAL A 2 8.29 18.31 -4.71
C VAL A 2 8.30 16.95 -4.00
N LEU A 3 8.43 15.83 -4.75
CA LEU A 3 8.39 14.46 -4.19
C LEU A 3 9.53 14.19 -3.18
N PHE A 4 10.76 14.57 -3.50
CA PHE A 4 11.93 14.33 -2.64
C PHE A 4 11.86 15.10 -1.32
N PHE A 5 11.27 16.30 -1.33
CA PHE A 5 11.10 17.10 -0.11
C PHE A 5 9.94 16.60 0.77
N ARG A 6 8.90 16.02 0.17
CA ARG A 6 7.75 15.48 0.93
C ARG A 6 8.02 14.11 1.53
N PHE A 7 8.81 13.27 0.86
CA PHE A 7 8.98 11.87 1.22
C PHE A 7 10.46 11.52 1.48
N GLN A 8 11.12 12.29 2.34
CA GLN A 8 12.57 12.17 2.61
C GLN A 8 12.98 10.78 3.13
N GLU A 9 12.16 10.17 3.98
CA GLU A 9 12.40 8.83 4.52
C GLU A 9 12.28 7.72 3.46
N LEU A 10 11.43 7.93 2.46
CA LEU A 10 11.18 6.93 1.39
C LEU A 10 12.10 7.15 0.18
N LEU A 11 12.47 8.41 -0.09
CA LEU A 11 13.36 8.83 -1.15
C LEU A 11 14.51 9.67 -0.57
N PRO A 12 15.53 9.03 0.04
CA PRO A 12 16.68 9.73 0.62
C PRO A 12 17.68 10.21 -0.46
N PHE A 13 17.18 10.73 -1.58
CA PHE A 13 17.95 11.16 -2.76
C PHE A 13 17.99 12.68 -2.89
N HIS A 14 17.92 13.42 -1.77
CA HIS A 14 17.81 14.87 -1.76
C HIS A 14 19.18 15.59 -1.86
N GLY A 15 20.28 14.88 -1.62
CA GLY A 15 21.62 15.42 -1.79
C GLY A 15 21.96 15.67 -3.27
N PRO A 16 22.81 16.66 -3.58
CA PRO A 16 23.17 17.00 -4.96
C PRO A 16 23.75 15.80 -5.73
N GLU A 17 24.68 15.06 -5.12
CA GLU A 17 25.27 13.85 -5.74
C GLU A 17 24.23 12.75 -6.02
N GLU A 18 23.18 12.66 -5.21
CA GLU A 18 22.14 11.65 -5.38
C GLU A 18 21.12 12.08 -6.45
N GLN A 19 20.84 13.38 -6.57
CA GLN A 19 20.05 13.92 -7.68
C GLN A 19 20.77 13.71 -9.01
N ASP A 20 22.08 13.94 -9.06
CA ASP A 20 22.89 13.71 -10.27
C ASP A 20 22.81 12.24 -10.71
N LYS A 21 22.96 11.29 -9.79
CA LYS A 21 22.80 9.85 -10.07
C LYS A 21 21.37 9.50 -10.54
N VAL A 22 20.34 10.10 -9.94
CA VAL A 22 18.95 9.91 -10.40
C VAL A 22 18.78 10.43 -11.84
N SER A 23 19.38 11.58 -12.16
CA SER A 23 19.38 12.14 -13.51
C SER A 23 20.13 11.25 -14.50
N GLU A 24 21.27 10.67 -14.11
CA GLU A 24 21.99 9.68 -14.91
C GLU A 24 21.14 8.44 -15.19
N GLU A 25 20.54 7.83 -14.15
CA GLU A 25 19.63 6.68 -14.31
C GLU A 25 18.45 7.02 -15.23
N PHE A 26 17.91 8.23 -15.14
CA PHE A 26 16.82 8.68 -16.00
C PHE A 26 17.25 8.85 -17.46
N LEU A 27 18.44 9.41 -17.71
CA LEU A 27 18.98 9.53 -19.06
C LEU A 27 19.25 8.16 -19.69
N GLU A 28 19.84 7.23 -18.93
CA GLU A 28 20.03 5.85 -19.38
C GLU A 28 18.70 5.17 -19.72
N TYR A 29 17.69 5.37 -18.89
CA TYR A 29 16.33 4.87 -19.13
C TYR A 29 15.76 5.42 -20.45
N GLN A 30 15.92 6.72 -20.72
CA GLN A 30 15.43 7.35 -21.96
C GLN A 30 16.14 6.86 -23.21
N LEU A 31 17.40 6.43 -23.07
CA LEU A 31 18.22 5.92 -24.17
C LEU A 31 18.03 4.41 -24.38
N MET A 32 17.38 3.70 -23.45
CA MET A 32 17.05 2.30 -23.65
C MET A 32 15.97 2.13 -24.71
N ASP A 33 16.22 1.20 -25.63
CA ASP A 33 15.21 0.74 -26.57
C ASP A 33 14.28 -0.26 -25.85
N ILE A 34 13.23 0.27 -25.24
CA ILE A 34 12.24 -0.51 -24.50
C ILE A 34 11.06 -0.80 -25.44
N PRO A 35 10.83 -2.07 -25.82
CA PRO A 35 9.68 -2.42 -26.64
C PRO A 35 8.39 -2.17 -25.83
N MET A 36 7.71 -1.08 -26.16
CA MET A 36 6.42 -0.75 -25.56
C MET A 36 5.33 -1.64 -26.17
N PRO A 37 4.38 -2.17 -25.38
CA PRO A 37 3.26 -2.91 -25.95
C PRO A 37 2.48 -2.03 -26.94
N GLN A 38 2.03 -2.63 -28.05
CA GLN A 38 1.19 -1.91 -29.01
C GLN A 38 -0.19 -1.58 -28.44
N ASP A 39 -0.67 -2.38 -27.49
CA ASP A 39 -1.90 -2.15 -26.74
C ASP A 39 -1.58 -1.64 -25.31
N PRO A 40 -1.86 -0.37 -25.00
CA PRO A 40 -1.64 0.22 -23.68
C PRO A 40 -2.39 -0.49 -22.55
N THR A 41 -3.51 -1.16 -22.85
CA THR A 41 -4.32 -1.85 -21.82
C THR A 41 -3.68 -3.13 -21.33
N THR A 42 -2.72 -3.67 -22.09
CA THR A 42 -1.94 -4.85 -21.73
C THR A 42 -0.67 -4.51 -20.94
N PHE A 43 -0.34 -3.22 -20.81
CA PHE A 43 0.87 -2.79 -20.13
C PHE A 43 0.70 -2.83 -18.60
N ASN A 44 1.35 -3.80 -17.97
CA ASN A 44 1.43 -3.88 -16.51
C ASN A 44 2.58 -3.00 -16.00
N VAL A 45 2.24 -1.79 -15.56
CA VAL A 45 3.20 -0.79 -15.06
C VAL A 45 3.94 -1.28 -13.81
N GLU A 46 3.28 -2.06 -12.94
CA GLU A 46 3.88 -2.60 -11.72
C GLU A 46 4.94 -3.66 -12.05
N GLU A 47 4.61 -4.60 -12.94
CA GLU A 47 5.53 -5.64 -13.41
C GLU A 47 6.72 -5.05 -14.17
N PHE A 48 6.48 -4.00 -14.96
CA PHE A 48 7.52 -3.28 -15.66
C PHE A 48 8.56 -2.68 -14.69
N TRP A 49 8.11 -1.87 -13.71
CA TRP A 49 9.03 -1.24 -12.76
C TRP A 49 9.66 -2.24 -11.78
N GLY A 50 8.95 -3.34 -11.48
CA GLY A 50 9.50 -4.49 -10.76
C GLY A 50 10.66 -5.14 -11.53
N SER A 51 10.48 -5.38 -12.82
CA SER A 51 11.54 -5.90 -13.69
C SER A 51 12.72 -4.94 -13.80
N MET A 52 12.44 -3.64 -13.98
CA MET A 52 13.46 -2.60 -14.07
C MET A 52 14.33 -2.51 -12.81
N SER A 53 13.71 -2.70 -11.63
CA SER A 53 14.44 -2.68 -10.35
C SER A 53 15.42 -3.86 -10.20
N SER A 54 15.15 -4.96 -10.90
CA SER A 54 15.95 -6.19 -10.87
C SER A 54 17.11 -6.18 -11.86
N ILE A 55 17.13 -5.21 -12.80
CA ILE A 55 18.24 -5.07 -13.75
C ILE A 55 19.50 -4.67 -12.99
N LYS A 56 20.57 -5.45 -13.19
CA LYS A 56 21.88 -5.19 -12.61
C LYS A 56 22.83 -4.66 -13.68
N SER A 57 23.61 -3.65 -13.32
CA SER A 57 24.72 -3.20 -14.15
C SER A 57 25.72 -4.34 -14.32
N LYS A 58 26.09 -4.62 -15.57
CA LYS A 58 27.07 -5.67 -15.91
C LYS A 58 28.47 -5.37 -15.35
N VAL A 59 28.76 -4.10 -15.05
CA VAL A 59 30.07 -3.64 -14.59
C VAL A 59 30.19 -3.68 -13.07
N THR A 60 29.18 -3.18 -12.36
CA THR A 60 29.23 -3.05 -10.89
C THR A 60 28.45 -4.13 -10.16
N GLY A 61 27.57 -4.87 -10.84
CA GLY A 61 26.68 -5.88 -10.25
C GLY A 61 25.57 -5.29 -9.35
N LEU A 62 25.52 -3.97 -9.21
CA LEU A 62 24.50 -3.24 -8.46
C LEU A 62 23.27 -2.98 -9.34
N SER A 63 22.13 -2.70 -8.72
CA SER A 63 20.89 -2.34 -9.43
C SER A 63 21.13 -1.11 -10.29
N GLN A 64 20.87 -1.24 -11.59
CA GLN A 64 21.12 -0.17 -12.57
C GLN A 64 20.11 0.98 -12.43
N PHE A 65 18.86 0.67 -12.12
CA PHE A 65 17.78 1.65 -11.98
C PHE A 65 17.22 1.69 -10.56
N GLY A 66 18.08 1.42 -9.57
CA GLY A 66 17.63 1.22 -8.19
C GLY A 66 16.99 2.45 -7.57
N ARG A 67 17.41 3.66 -7.97
CA ARG A 67 16.81 4.92 -7.47
C ARG A 67 15.55 5.23 -8.25
N LEU A 68 15.61 5.12 -9.57
CA LEU A 68 14.49 5.40 -10.45
C LEU A 68 13.30 4.47 -10.17
N SER A 69 13.54 3.17 -9.96
CA SER A 69 12.50 2.21 -9.58
C SER A 69 11.86 2.52 -8.23
N LYS A 70 12.62 3.02 -7.24
CA LYS A 70 12.04 3.45 -5.95
C LYS A 70 11.14 4.67 -6.10
N ILE A 71 11.53 5.62 -6.96
CA ILE A 71 10.72 6.79 -7.29
C ILE A 71 9.43 6.34 -7.99
N ALA A 72 9.53 5.45 -8.98
CA ALA A 72 8.38 4.92 -9.71
C ALA A 72 7.43 4.15 -8.78
N ALA A 73 7.95 3.28 -7.91
CA ALA A 73 7.14 2.56 -6.92
C ALA A 73 6.39 3.52 -6.00
N LEU A 74 7.05 4.59 -5.52
CA LEU A 74 6.37 5.60 -4.71
C LEU A 74 5.25 6.28 -5.51
N VAL A 75 5.53 6.71 -6.75
CA VAL A 75 4.52 7.36 -7.60
C VAL A 75 3.32 6.44 -7.84
N LEU A 76 3.54 5.14 -8.06
CA LEU A 76 2.46 4.16 -8.25
C LEU A 76 1.62 3.93 -6.99
N VAL A 77 2.22 4.03 -5.81
CA VAL A 77 1.53 3.86 -4.52
C VAL A 77 0.87 5.16 -4.04
N LEU A 78 1.31 6.32 -4.55
CA LEU A 78 0.60 7.58 -4.32
C LEU A 78 -0.74 7.51 -5.02
N LEU A 79 -1.78 7.14 -4.26
CA LEU A 79 -3.18 7.16 -4.67
C LEU A 79 -3.47 8.41 -5.50
N HIS A 80 -3.61 8.23 -6.82
CA HIS A 80 -3.93 9.31 -7.75
C HIS A 80 -5.35 9.86 -7.52
N SER A 81 -6.16 9.21 -6.68
CA SER A 81 -7.52 9.63 -6.33
C SER A 81 -7.77 9.46 -4.84
N ASN A 82 -8.31 10.52 -4.21
CA ASN A 82 -8.81 10.46 -2.84
C ASN A 82 -10.03 9.52 -2.70
N ALA A 83 -10.59 9.01 -3.80
CA ALA A 83 -11.83 8.23 -3.80
C ALA A 83 -11.76 6.94 -2.97
N ASP A 84 -10.62 6.23 -2.95
CA ASP A 84 -10.48 5.03 -2.13
C ASP A 84 -10.39 5.37 -0.63
N ALA A 85 -9.67 6.44 -0.28
CA ALA A 85 -9.66 6.95 1.09
C ALA A 85 -11.05 7.46 1.50
N GLU A 86 -11.76 8.18 0.62
CA GLU A 86 -13.14 8.65 0.83
C GLU A 86 -14.12 7.49 0.98
N ARG A 87 -13.94 6.38 0.23
CA ARG A 87 -14.74 5.16 0.41
C ARG A 87 -14.52 4.56 1.80
N VAL A 88 -13.28 4.52 2.28
CA VAL A 88 -12.95 4.08 3.65
C VAL A 88 -13.58 5.01 4.68
N PHE A 89 -13.46 6.33 4.50
CA PHE A 89 -14.06 7.32 5.40
C PHE A 89 -15.59 7.28 5.41
N SER A 90 -16.22 7.04 4.26
CA SER A 90 -17.67 6.84 4.16
C SER A 90 -18.12 5.59 4.92
N MET A 91 -17.40 4.47 4.78
CA MET A 91 -17.66 3.26 5.58
C MET A 91 -17.51 3.52 7.09
N VAL A 92 -16.46 4.23 7.51
CA VAL A 92 -16.29 4.62 8.92
C VAL A 92 -17.42 5.53 9.38
N GLY A 93 -17.79 6.53 8.58
CA GLY A 93 -18.89 7.46 8.84
C GLY A 93 -20.21 6.74 9.08
N LEU A 94 -20.59 5.82 8.18
CA LEU A 94 -21.81 5.02 8.31
C LEU A 94 -21.84 4.12 9.56
N ASN A 95 -20.69 3.64 10.03
CA ASN A 95 -20.61 2.83 11.26
C ASN A 95 -20.48 3.68 12.54
N LYS A 96 -20.14 4.96 12.40
CA LYS A 96 -20.06 5.93 13.50
C LYS A 96 -21.41 6.59 13.77
N THR A 97 -22.17 6.95 12.74
CA THR A 97 -23.43 7.70 12.89
C THR A 97 -24.67 6.80 12.80
N LYS A 98 -25.47 6.77 13.89
CA LYS A 98 -26.88 6.36 14.15
C LYS A 98 -27.67 5.39 13.25
N THR A 99 -27.28 5.03 12.03
CA THR A 99 -28.03 4.10 11.16
C THR A 99 -27.70 2.62 11.42
N ARG A 100 -26.58 2.31 12.08
CA ARG A 100 -26.27 0.99 12.66
C ARG A 100 -25.60 1.17 14.02
N ASN A 101 -25.71 0.17 14.90
CA ASN A 101 -25.12 0.08 16.24
C ASN A 101 -23.79 0.84 16.31
N SER A 102 -23.82 2.09 16.80
CA SER A 102 -22.69 3.01 16.74
C SER A 102 -21.48 2.34 17.40
N LEU A 103 -20.50 1.96 16.58
CA LEU A 103 -19.32 1.26 17.08
C LEU A 103 -18.33 2.30 17.59
N ALA A 104 -17.73 2.01 18.74
CA ALA A 104 -16.62 2.81 19.25
C ALA A 104 -15.51 2.88 18.19
N LEU A 105 -15.09 4.10 17.86
CA LEU A 105 -14.04 4.37 16.88
C LEU A 105 -12.74 3.69 17.31
N ASP A 106 -12.39 3.87 18.57
CA ASP A 106 -11.22 3.27 19.20
C ASP A 106 -11.53 1.82 19.61
N GLY A 107 -10.67 0.90 19.19
CA GLY A 107 -10.86 -0.53 19.38
C GLY A 107 -11.70 -1.16 18.28
N THR A 108 -13.01 -1.28 18.48
CA THR A 108 -13.87 -2.18 17.69
C THR A 108 -13.98 -1.79 16.22
N LEU A 109 -14.30 -0.53 15.91
CA LEU A 109 -14.46 -0.09 14.52
C LEU A 109 -13.13 -0.10 13.76
N SER A 110 -12.07 0.39 14.39
CA SER A 110 -10.70 0.35 13.84
C SER A 110 -10.26 -1.09 13.53
N SER A 111 -10.46 -2.03 14.46
CA SER A 111 -10.08 -3.45 14.27
C SER A 111 -10.85 -4.11 13.12
N ILE A 112 -12.17 -3.88 13.05
CA ILE A 112 -13.02 -4.43 11.99
C ILE A 112 -12.61 -3.85 10.63
N MET A 113 -12.37 -2.54 10.56
CA MET A 113 -11.93 -1.90 9.32
C MET A 113 -10.56 -2.41 8.87
N THR A 114 -9.61 -2.61 9.78
CA THR A 114 -8.30 -3.19 9.46
C THR A 114 -8.43 -4.57 8.85
N VAL A 115 -9.22 -5.47 9.46
CA VAL A 115 -9.44 -6.83 8.92
C VAL A 115 -10.14 -6.78 7.56
N LYS A 116 -11.13 -5.90 7.39
CA LYS A 116 -11.88 -5.74 6.14
C LYS A 116 -11.01 -5.18 5.01
N MET A 117 -10.14 -4.22 5.31
CA MET A 117 -9.25 -3.58 4.33
C MET A 117 -8.04 -4.45 3.98
N ALA A 118 -7.61 -5.34 4.88
CA ALA A 118 -6.55 -6.31 4.61
C ALA A 118 -6.92 -7.34 3.52
N GLY A 119 -8.16 -7.35 3.03
CA GLY A 119 -8.57 -8.20 1.91
C GLY A 119 -8.44 -9.69 2.20
N GLN A 120 -8.56 -10.09 3.47
CA GLN A 120 -8.56 -11.52 3.82
C GLN A 120 -9.74 -12.25 3.16
N GLU A 121 -9.62 -13.58 3.09
CA GLU A 121 -10.67 -14.50 2.64
C GLU A 121 -12.06 -14.04 3.12
N PRO A 122 -13.13 -14.25 2.33
CA PRO A 122 -14.49 -13.90 2.72
C PRO A 122 -14.79 -14.32 4.16
N CYS A 123 -15.48 -13.46 4.93
CA CYS A 123 -15.64 -13.63 6.38
C CYS A 123 -16.22 -14.99 6.82
N PHE A 124 -16.93 -15.69 5.93
CA PHE A 124 -17.48 -17.02 6.18
C PHE A 124 -16.46 -18.17 6.08
N LYS A 125 -15.28 -17.92 5.51
CA LYS A 125 -14.15 -18.87 5.47
C LYS A 125 -13.11 -18.60 6.55
N TRP A 126 -13.11 -17.40 7.12
CA TRP A 126 -12.20 -17.06 8.19
C TRP A 126 -12.63 -17.76 9.48
N GLU A 127 -11.78 -18.67 9.98
CA GLU A 127 -11.96 -19.28 11.29
C GLU A 127 -11.21 -18.49 12.37
N PRO A 128 -11.89 -18.02 13.43
CA PRO A 128 -11.23 -17.32 14.51
C PRO A 128 -10.23 -18.25 15.21
N PRO A 129 -9.06 -17.74 15.64
CA PRO A 129 -8.10 -18.54 16.40
C PRO A 129 -8.74 -19.17 17.65
N THR A 130 -8.41 -20.43 17.93
CA THR A 130 -8.95 -21.17 19.09
C THR A 130 -8.83 -20.42 20.43
N PRO A 131 -7.75 -19.66 20.72
CA PRO A 131 -7.68 -18.84 21.94
C PRO A 131 -8.79 -17.78 22.02
N VAL A 132 -9.14 -17.14 20.89
CA VAL A 132 -10.20 -16.13 20.81
C VAL A 132 -11.56 -16.78 21.07
N LEU A 133 -11.81 -17.96 20.49
CA LEU A 133 -13.05 -18.73 20.73
C LEU A 133 -13.19 -19.14 22.20
N LYS A 134 -12.09 -19.51 22.84
CA LYS A 134 -12.07 -19.87 24.28
C LYS A 134 -12.31 -18.66 25.18
N ALA A 135 -11.79 -17.48 24.83
CA ALA A 135 -11.96 -16.25 25.61
C ALA A 135 -13.34 -15.60 25.43
N SER A 136 -13.98 -15.78 24.27
CA SER A 136 -15.30 -15.21 23.98
C SER A 136 -16.44 -15.93 24.71
N LYS A 137 -16.37 -17.26 24.90
CA LYS A 137 -17.37 -18.02 25.67
C LYS A 137 -17.60 -17.50 27.10
N PRO A 138 -16.54 -17.28 27.93
CA PRO A 138 -16.67 -16.67 29.25
C PRO A 138 -17.26 -15.26 29.21
N ALA A 139 -16.82 -14.43 28.27
CA ALA A 139 -17.29 -13.05 28.15
C ALA A 139 -18.80 -12.97 27.86
N THR A 140 -19.31 -13.81 26.95
CA THR A 140 -20.74 -13.89 26.64
C THR A 140 -21.55 -14.39 27.84
N ASN A 141 -21.05 -15.39 28.57
CA ASN A 141 -21.70 -15.90 29.77
C ASN A 141 -21.75 -14.87 30.90
N THR A 142 -20.71 -14.03 31.04
CA THR A 142 -20.71 -12.95 32.02
C THR A 142 -21.75 -11.89 31.68
N TYR A 143 -21.83 -11.47 30.42
CA TYR A 143 -22.84 -10.50 29.96
C TYR A 143 -24.27 -11.00 30.19
N ASN A 144 -24.58 -12.24 29.78
CA ASN A 144 -25.91 -12.84 29.95
C ASN A 144 -26.33 -13.07 31.41
N LYS A 145 -25.38 -13.00 32.36
CA LYS A 145 -25.67 -13.06 33.79
C LYS A 145 -25.89 -11.68 34.41
N GLN A 146 -25.42 -10.63 33.76
CA GLN A 146 -25.47 -9.24 34.23
C GLN A 146 -26.65 -8.46 33.66
N HIS A 147 -27.27 -8.95 32.58
CA HIS A 147 -28.43 -8.39 31.88
C HIS A 147 -29.45 -9.48 31.60
#